data_AF-A0A2S9UB03-F1
#
_entry.id   AF-A0A2S9UB03-F1
#
_cell.length_a   1.000
_cell.length_b   1.000
_cell.length_c   1.000
_cell.angle_alpha   90.00
_cell.angle_beta   90.00
_cell.angle_gamma   90.00
#
_symmetry.space_group_name_H-M   'P 1'
#
loop_
_entity.id
_entity.type
_entity.pdbx_description
1 polymer ?
#
loop_
_entity_poly.entity_id
_entity_poly.type
_entity_poly.pdbx_seq_one_letter_code
_entity_poly.pdbx_strand_id
1 'polypeptide(L)'
;MTQEPNPFTAAWSRNGNLLCHGHWIITFEERPVTLPQHWQDKAMNTWGIYSIIDPEDETFADGLEEEEWIVENVEWLTDWFFDNHIPLEEHYYRAFWRAINKADWRCTSCAGCM
;
A
#
# COMPACT_ATOMS: atom_id res chain seq x y z
N MET A 1 13.52 -20.83 10.16
CA MET A 1 13.66 -19.63 9.30
C MET A 1 12.90 -18.52 10.01
N THR A 2 13.60 -17.67 10.75
CA THR A 2 12.98 -16.52 11.41
C THR A 2 12.66 -15.50 10.33
N GLN A 3 11.39 -15.39 9.93
CA GLN A 3 10.93 -14.22 9.18
C GLN A 3 11.14 -13.03 10.09
N GLU A 4 12.08 -12.14 9.74
CA GLU A 4 12.19 -10.87 10.43
C GLU A 4 10.87 -10.10 10.26
N PRO A 5 10.34 -9.49 11.34
CA PRO A 5 9.10 -8.76 11.26
C PRO A 5 9.26 -7.58 10.30
N ASN A 6 8.24 -7.32 9.48
CA ASN A 6 8.25 -6.19 8.56
C ASN A 6 8.39 -4.88 9.36
N PRO A 7 9.41 -4.04 9.11
CA PRO A 7 9.61 -2.78 9.83
C PRO A 7 8.54 -1.73 9.49
N PHE A 8 7.79 -1.93 8.40
CA PHE A 8 6.69 -1.08 8.00
C PHE A 8 5.35 -1.59 8.54
N THR A 9 4.54 -0.65 9.02
CA THR A 9 3.10 -0.83 9.20
C THR A 9 2.37 0.14 8.30
N ALA A 10 1.40 -0.34 7.54
CA ALA A 10 0.52 0.48 6.72
C ALA A 10 -0.93 0.19 7.08
N ALA A 11 -1.72 1.25 7.22
CA ALA A 11 -3.15 1.16 7.43
C ALA A 11 -3.87 2.24 6.63
N TRP A 12 -5.05 1.90 6.13
CA TRP A 12 -5.95 2.87 5.53
C TRP A 12 -6.90 3.42 6.59
N SER A 13 -7.05 4.74 6.69
CA SER A 13 -7.75 5.39 7.81
C SER A 13 -9.28 5.25 7.81
N ARG A 14 -9.86 4.66 6.76
CA ARG A 14 -11.32 4.50 6.57
C ARG A 14 -11.66 3.09 6.09
N ASN A 15 -12.92 2.71 6.22
CA ASN A 15 -13.45 1.44 5.71
C ASN A 15 -14.92 1.62 5.24
N GLY A 16 -15.44 0.60 4.57
CA GLY A 16 -16.83 0.57 4.11
C GLY A 16 -17.18 1.69 3.14
N ASN A 17 -18.29 2.39 3.40
CA ASN A 17 -18.86 3.40 2.48
C ASN A 17 -18.04 4.70 2.38
N LEU A 18 -17.00 4.87 3.21
CA LEU A 18 -16.14 6.06 3.21
C LEU A 18 -14.70 5.71 2.82
N LEU A 19 -14.49 4.55 2.20
CA LEU A 19 -13.18 4.05 1.81
C LEU A 19 -12.43 5.05 0.92
N CYS A 20 -13.13 5.68 -0.03
CA CYS A 20 -12.56 6.67 -0.94
C CYS A 20 -12.18 8.02 -0.30
N HIS A 21 -12.55 8.26 0.97
CA HIS A 21 -12.21 9.48 1.73
C HIS A 21 -11.15 9.21 2.81
N GLY A 22 -10.47 8.06 2.74
CA GLY A 22 -9.38 7.72 3.65
C GLY A 22 -8.06 8.37 3.27
N HIS A 23 -7.05 8.02 4.05
CA HIS A 23 -5.66 8.33 3.79
C HIS A 23 -4.77 7.26 4.43
N TRP A 24 -3.55 7.16 3.94
CA TRP A 24 -2.55 6.25 4.47
C TRP A 24 -1.99 6.70 5.81
N ILE A 25 -1.89 5.74 6.73
CA ILE A 25 -1.17 5.85 7.98
C ILE A 25 0.00 4.87 7.89
N ILE A 26 1.20 5.38 7.66
CA ILE A 26 2.42 4.58 7.52
C ILE A 26 3.35 4.84 8.71
N THR A 27 3.89 3.77 9.27
CA THR A 27 4.99 3.83 10.23
C THR A 27 6.15 2.95 9.77
N PHE A 28 7.37 3.38 10.08
CA PHE A 28 8.60 2.65 9.88
C PHE A 28 9.34 2.60 11.22
N GLU A 29 9.58 1.41 11.76
CA GLU A 29 10.20 1.23 13.09
C GLU A 29 9.50 2.06 14.18
N GLU A 30 8.16 2.01 14.20
CA GLU A 30 7.29 2.79 15.11
C GLU A 30 7.30 4.32 14.89
N ARG A 31 8.11 4.83 13.95
CA ARG A 31 8.15 6.24 13.58
C ARG A 31 7.14 6.53 12.47
N PRO A 32 6.26 7.54 12.62
CA PRO A 32 5.36 7.94 11.56
C PRO A 32 6.14 8.53 10.38
N VAL A 33 5.85 8.04 9.18
CA VAL A 33 6.43 8.54 7.92
C VAL A 33 5.29 8.96 7.01
N THR A 34 5.35 10.19 6.53
CA THR A 34 4.27 10.77 5.72
C THR A 34 4.57 10.58 4.26
N LEU A 35 3.64 9.97 3.51
CA LEU A 35 3.78 9.81 2.07
C LEU A 35 3.71 11.16 1.33
N PRO A 36 4.24 11.25 0.10
CA PRO A 36 4.07 12.43 -0.73
C PRO A 36 2.57 12.75 -0.91
N GLN A 37 2.22 14.05 -0.93
CA GLN A 37 0.81 14.51 -0.92
C GLN A 37 -0.06 13.82 -1.98
N HIS A 38 0.50 13.58 -3.17
CA HIS A 38 -0.17 12.90 -4.28
C HIS A 38 -0.65 11.47 -3.95
N TRP A 39 0.03 10.79 -3.03
CA TRP A 39 -0.21 9.39 -2.68
C TRP A 39 -0.93 9.21 -1.34
N GLN A 40 -1.11 10.26 -0.55
CA GLN A 40 -1.68 10.13 0.80
C GLN A 40 -3.13 9.65 0.79
N ASP A 41 -3.93 10.05 -0.18
CA ASP A 41 -5.37 9.80 -0.30
C ASP A 41 -5.73 8.91 -1.51
N LYS A 42 -4.74 8.22 -2.09
CA LYS A 42 -4.94 7.33 -3.25
C LYS A 42 -4.68 5.87 -2.92
N ALA A 43 -5.37 4.99 -3.65
CA ALA A 43 -4.99 3.59 -3.72
C ALA A 43 -3.54 3.45 -4.23
N MET A 44 -2.84 2.43 -3.75
CA MET A 44 -1.45 2.18 -4.11
C MET A 44 -1.33 1.32 -5.37
N ASN A 45 -2.40 0.73 -5.88
CA ASN A 45 -2.38 -0.12 -7.07
C ASN A 45 -1.54 -1.40 -6.92
N THR A 46 -1.44 -1.93 -5.70
CA THR A 46 -0.80 -3.23 -5.45
C THR A 46 -1.70 -4.39 -5.87
N TRP A 47 -1.15 -5.56 -6.15
CA TRP A 47 -1.90 -6.73 -6.61
C TRP A 47 -2.83 -7.30 -5.54
N GLY A 48 -4.10 -7.51 -5.88
CA GLY A 48 -5.05 -8.19 -5.02
C GLY A 48 -6.40 -8.40 -5.70
N ILE A 49 -7.25 -9.21 -5.07
CA ILE A 49 -8.66 -9.36 -5.46
C ILE A 49 -9.49 -8.39 -4.61
N TYR A 50 -9.99 -7.33 -5.23
CA TYR A 50 -10.61 -6.19 -4.54
C TYR A 50 -12.14 -6.27 -4.47
N SER A 51 -12.65 -7.45 -4.16
CA SER A 51 -14.08 -7.73 -4.00
C SER A 51 -14.43 -7.93 -2.53
N ILE A 52 -15.39 -7.14 -2.04
CA ILE A 52 -15.93 -7.32 -0.68
C ILE A 52 -16.87 -8.53 -0.62
N ILE A 53 -17.57 -8.81 -1.72
CA ILE A 53 -18.63 -9.81 -1.76
C ILE A 53 -18.03 -11.20 -1.95
N ASP A 54 -17.06 -11.32 -2.85
CA ASP A 54 -16.41 -12.58 -3.19
C ASP A 54 -14.89 -12.36 -3.34
N PRO A 55 -14.10 -12.59 -2.27
CA PRO A 55 -12.66 -12.33 -2.26
C PRO A 55 -11.84 -13.31 -3.13
N GLU A 56 -12.48 -14.33 -3.72
CA GLU A 56 -11.84 -15.27 -4.64
C GLU A 56 -12.20 -14.98 -6.12
N ASP A 57 -13.06 -13.99 -6.38
CA ASP A 57 -13.49 -13.63 -7.73
C ASP A 57 -12.38 -12.86 -8.47
N GLU A 58 -11.61 -13.58 -9.28
CA GLU A 58 -10.53 -13.06 -10.11
C GLU A 58 -10.96 -11.95 -11.09
N THR A 59 -12.27 -11.77 -11.36
CA THR A 59 -12.74 -10.64 -12.17
C THR A 59 -12.51 -9.27 -11.49
N PHE A 60 -12.27 -9.28 -10.18
CA PHE A 60 -11.87 -8.12 -9.38
C PHE A 60 -10.38 -8.10 -9.05
N ALA A 61 -9.58 -8.96 -9.67
CA ALA A 61 -8.13 -8.89 -9.57
C ALA A 61 -7.62 -7.64 -10.29
N ASP A 62 -6.82 -6.83 -9.59
CA ASP A 62 -6.31 -5.55 -10.10
C ASP A 62 -4.97 -5.18 -9.44
N GLY A 63 -4.25 -4.24 -10.05
CA GLY A 63 -2.94 -3.76 -9.59
C GLY A 63 -1.75 -4.57 -10.10
N LEU A 64 -0.59 -4.34 -9.47
CA LEU A 64 0.70 -4.89 -9.89
C LEU A 64 1.32 -5.79 -8.82
N GLU A 65 1.94 -6.87 -9.27
CA GLU A 65 2.71 -7.76 -8.39
C GLU A 65 3.91 -7.02 -7.77
N GLU A 66 4.48 -7.59 -6.69
CA GLU A 66 5.53 -6.95 -5.88
C GLU A 66 6.68 -6.37 -6.74
N GLU A 67 7.19 -7.14 -7.71
CA GLU A 67 8.34 -6.71 -8.51
C GLU A 67 7.97 -5.61 -9.51
N GLU A 68 6.87 -5.79 -10.25
CA GLU A 68 6.40 -4.82 -11.24
C GLU A 68 6.05 -3.49 -10.56
N TRP A 69 5.35 -3.56 -9.41
CA TRP A 69 4.99 -2.38 -8.64
C TRP A 69 6.22 -1.61 -8.17
N ILE A 70 7.23 -2.30 -7.64
CA ILE A 70 8.46 -1.66 -7.18
C ILE A 70 9.16 -0.97 -8.35
N VAL A 71 9.28 -1.63 -9.51
CA VAL A 71 9.92 -1.05 -10.70
C VAL A 71 9.19 0.21 -11.17
N GLU A 72 7.86 0.20 -11.21
CA GLU A 72 7.07 1.37 -11.63
C GLU A 72 7.16 2.55 -10.63
N ASN A 73 7.33 2.25 -9.35
CA ASN A 73 7.28 3.25 -8.29
C ASN A 73 8.66 3.63 -7.72
N VAL A 74 9.75 3.00 -8.20
CA VAL A 74 11.09 3.12 -7.63
C VAL A 74 11.60 4.55 -7.58
N GLU A 75 11.26 5.38 -8.57
CA GLU A 75 11.73 6.76 -8.68
C GLU A 75 11.28 7.58 -7.46
N TRP A 76 9.97 7.70 -7.24
CA TRP A 76 9.46 8.47 -6.10
C TRP A 76 9.67 7.76 -4.76
N LEU A 77 9.70 6.42 -4.74
CA LEU A 77 9.98 5.66 -3.51
C LEU A 77 11.40 5.94 -3.01
N THR A 78 12.36 6.03 -3.92
CA THR A 78 13.76 6.28 -3.56
C THR A 78 13.93 7.67 -2.95
N ASP A 79 13.32 8.69 -3.55
CA ASP A 79 13.30 10.04 -2.99
C ASP A 79 12.63 10.05 -1.61
N TRP A 80 11.47 9.39 -1.49
CA TRP A 80 10.73 9.32 -0.23
C TRP A 80 11.49 8.57 0.87
N PHE A 81 12.16 7.48 0.55
CA PHE A 81 12.99 6.73 1.49
C PHE A 81 14.17 7.58 1.96
N PHE A 82 14.83 8.26 1.05
CA PHE A 82 15.94 9.16 1.36
C PHE A 82 15.51 10.27 2.32
N ASP A 83 14.42 10.97 2.00
CA ASP A 83 13.87 12.05 2.83
C ASP A 83 13.46 11.59 4.23
N ASN A 84 13.05 10.32 4.35
CA ASN A 84 12.63 9.74 5.62
C ASN A 84 13.74 8.94 6.31
N HIS A 85 14.99 8.99 5.84
CA HIS A 85 16.12 8.23 6.40
C HIS A 85 15.88 6.70 6.47
N ILE A 86 15.17 6.16 5.48
CA ILE A 86 14.98 4.72 5.30
C ILE A 86 16.13 4.20 4.42
N PRO A 87 16.77 3.06 4.74
CA PRO A 87 17.85 2.55 3.90
C PRO A 87 17.34 2.14 2.51
N LEU A 88 18.12 2.52 1.48
CA LEU A 88 17.81 2.28 0.07
C LEU A 88 18.21 0.86 -0.36
N GLU A 89 17.78 -0.14 0.40
CA GLU A 89 18.03 -1.55 0.13
C GLU A 89 16.76 -2.23 -0.37
N GLU A 90 16.89 -3.12 -1.36
CA GLU A 90 15.76 -3.80 -2.02
C GLU A 90 14.76 -4.41 -1.03
N HIS A 91 15.25 -4.98 0.06
CA HIS A 91 14.42 -5.60 1.08
C HIS A 91 13.43 -4.61 1.74
N TYR A 92 13.79 -3.33 1.89
CA TYR A 92 12.89 -2.31 2.43
C TYR A 92 11.81 -1.90 1.43
N TYR A 93 12.10 -1.86 0.13
CA TYR A 93 11.08 -1.62 -0.90
C TYR A 93 10.04 -2.74 -0.92
N ARG A 94 10.51 -3.99 -0.87
CA ARG A 94 9.64 -5.18 -0.77
C ARG A 94 8.85 -5.18 0.54
N ALA A 95 9.49 -4.82 1.65
CA ALA A 95 8.82 -4.69 2.94
C ALA A 95 7.70 -3.62 2.90
N PHE A 96 7.97 -2.47 2.28
CA PHE A 96 6.97 -1.42 2.10
C PHE A 96 5.78 -1.91 1.26
N TRP A 97 6.03 -2.54 0.11
CA TRP A 97 4.97 -3.13 -0.74
C TRP A 97 4.10 -4.12 0.04
N ARG A 98 4.71 -5.05 0.78
CA ARG A 98 3.99 -6.03 1.62
C ARG A 98 3.18 -5.40 2.73
N ALA A 99 3.59 -4.23 3.23
CA ALA A 99 2.84 -3.50 4.25
C ALA A 99 1.59 -2.85 3.63
N ILE A 100 1.77 -2.07 2.55
CA ILE A 100 0.65 -1.37 1.90
C ILE A 100 -0.34 -2.34 1.25
N ASN A 101 0.14 -3.44 0.66
CA ASN A 101 -0.72 -4.38 -0.07
C ASN A 101 -1.81 -5.02 0.81
N LYS A 102 -1.52 -5.25 2.10
CA LYS A 102 -2.49 -5.78 3.06
C LYS A 102 -3.66 -4.84 3.35
N ALA A 103 -3.47 -3.54 3.11
CA ALA A 103 -4.42 -2.49 3.44
C ALA A 103 -4.82 -1.66 2.21
N ASP A 104 -4.36 -2.05 1.02
CA ASP A 104 -4.70 -1.37 -0.23
C ASP A 104 -6.17 -1.61 -0.57
N TRP A 105 -6.70 -0.76 -1.45
CA TRP A 105 -8.11 -0.72 -1.73
C TRP A 105 -8.38 -0.30 -3.18
N ARG A 106 -9.61 -0.49 -3.64
CA ARG A 106 -10.11 0.05 -4.91
C ARG A 106 -11.43 0.76 -4.72
N CYS A 107 -11.73 1.71 -5.62
CA CYS A 107 -13.01 2.42 -5.60
C CYS A 107 -14.21 1.45 -5.73
N THR A 108 -14.04 0.33 -6.45
CA THR A 108 -15.02 -0.76 -6.54
C THR A 108 -15.29 -1.43 -5.18
N SER A 109 -14.32 -1.37 -4.26
CA SER A 109 -14.48 -1.81 -2.87
C SER A 109 -15.16 -0.74 -1.99
N CYS A 110 -15.54 0.43 -2.51
CA CYS A 110 -16.37 1.37 -1.76
C CYS A 110 -17.85 0.95 -1.96
N ALA A 111 -18.45 0.31 -0.95
CA ALA A 111 -19.81 -0.24 -1.02
C ALA A 111 -20.94 0.78 -1.30
N GLY A 112 -20.62 2.06 -1.48
CA GLY A 112 -21.53 3.13 -1.90
C GLY A 112 -21.28 3.72 -3.28
N CYS A 113 -20.26 3.26 -4.03
CA CYS A 113 -19.96 3.73 -5.39
C CYS A 113 -20.46 2.72 -6.42
N MET A 114 -21.78 2.63 -6.59
CA MET A 114 -22.43 2.06 -7.79
C MET A 114 -22.80 3.17 -8.76
#